data_AF-A0A7X6XXT8-F1
#
_entry.id   AF-A0A7X6XXT8-F1
#
_cell.length_a   1.000
_cell.length_b   1.000
_cell.length_c   1.000
_cell.angle_alpha   90.00
_cell.angle_beta   90.00
_cell.angle_gamma   90.00
#
_symmetry.space_group_name_H-M   'P 1'
#
loop_
_entity.id
_entity.type
_entity.pdbx_description
1 polymer ?
#
loop_
_entity_poly.entity_id
_entity_poly.type
_entity_poly.pdbx_seq_one_letter_code
_entity_poly.pdbx_strand_id
1 'polypeptide(L)' 'MNIVDKVVDNIKIIIKGKDDTLYEILKGVIAGGHILIEDVPGVGKTSIAEALSKSFDVKYSRMQFTPDLLPTDILGVSI' A
#
# COMPACT_ATOMS: atom_id res chain seq x y z
N MET A 1 23.32 -5.88 2.96
CA MET A 1 21.93 -5.74 2.50
C MET A 1 21.23 -4.76 3.41
N ASN A 2 20.72 -3.66 2.85
CA ASN A 2 20.12 -2.58 3.64
C ASN A 2 18.67 -2.94 4.04
N ILE A 3 18.02 -2.09 4.84
CA ILE A 3 16.65 -2.37 5.30
C ILE A 3 15.62 -2.34 4.17
N VAL A 4 15.83 -1.51 3.16
CA VAL A 4 14.94 -1.38 1.99
C VAL A 4 14.94 -2.70 1.21
N ASP A 5 16.12 -3.24 0.92
CA ASP A 5 16.27 -4.52 0.21
C ASP A 5 15.54 -5.65 0.96
N LYS A 6 15.62 -5.67 2.29
CA LYS A 6 14.95 -6.69 3.12
C LYS A 6 13.43 -6.61 3.02
N VAL A 7 12.87 -5.40 2.99
CA VAL A 7 11.43 -5.19 2.83
C VAL A 7 10.98 -5.60 1.43
N VAL A 8 11.73 -5.21 0.40
CA VAL A 8 11.45 -5.59 -0.99
C VAL A 8 11.45 -7.11 -1.15
N ASP A 9 12.46 -7.80 -0.62
CA ASP A 9 12.57 -9.26 -0.72
C ASP A 9 11.45 -9.98 0.02
N ASN A 10 10.97 -9.45 1.15
CA ASN A 10 9.79 -9.99 1.83
C ASN A 10 8.52 -9.86 0.98
N ILE A 11 8.30 -8.69 0.37
CA ILE A 11 7.12 -8.45 -0.48
C ILE A 11 7.17 -9.29 -1.76
N LYS A 12 8.37 -9.53 -2.30
CA LYS A 12 8.61 -10.37 -3.48
C LYS A 12 8.16 -11.81 -3.33
N ILE A 13 7.93 -12.29 -2.11
CA ILE A 13 7.37 -13.62 -1.88
C ILE A 13 5.99 -13.72 -2.56
N ILE A 14 5.18 -12.67 -2.48
CA ILE A 14 3.80 -12.64 -3.01
C ILE A 14 3.63 -11.79 -4.27
N ILE A 15 4.46 -10.76 -4.48
CA ILE A 15 4.41 -9.90 -5.68
C ILE A 15 5.60 -10.21 -6.58
N LYS A 16 5.36 -10.67 -7.81
CA LYS A 16 6.43 -11.00 -8.76
C LYS A 16 6.56 -9.93 -9.85
N GLY A 17 7.80 -9.60 -10.22
CA GLY A 17 8.11 -8.77 -11.40
C GLY A 17 7.73 -7.30 -11.28
N LYS A 18 7.73 -6.72 -10.07
CA LYS A 18 7.36 -5.31 -9.83
C LYS A 18 8.37 -4.55 -8.96
N ASP A 19 9.63 -4.92 -9.07
CA ASP A 19 10.71 -4.44 -8.20
C ASP A 19 10.80 -2.91 -8.19
N ASP A 20 10.84 -2.29 -9.38
CA ASP A 20 10.94 -0.84 -9.51
C ASP A 20 9.75 -0.11 -8.86
N THR A 21 8.53 -0.65 -9.06
CA THR A 21 7.33 -0.13 -8.40
C THR A 21 7.43 -0.22 -6.88
N LEU A 22 7.97 -1.32 -6.33
CA LEU A 22 8.15 -1.47 -4.89
C LEU A 22 9.15 -0.43 -4.35
N TYR A 23 10.24 -0.16 -5.07
CA TYR A 23 11.20 0.87 -4.66
C TYR A 23 10.59 2.27 -4.70
N GLU A 24 9.80 2.64 -5.73
CA GLU A 24 9.10 3.92 -5.76
C GLU A 24 8.09 4.08 -4.61
N ILE A 25 7.35 3.01 -4.32
CA ILE A 25 6.42 3.00 -3.19
C ILE A 25 7.18 3.22 -1.87
N LEU A 26 8.29 2.51 -1.67
CA LEU A 26 9.09 2.64 -0.44
C LEU A 26 9.68 4.05 -0.27
N LYS A 27 10.11 4.71 -1.36
CA LYS A 27 10.55 6.11 -1.31
C LYS A 27 9.44 7.01 -0.77
N GLY A 28 8.22 6.87 -1.29
CA GLY A 28 7.05 7.64 -0.85
C GLY A 28 6.71 7.38 0.62
N VAL A 29 6.67 6.11 1.04
CA VAL A 29 6.36 5.74 2.43
C VAL A 29 7.40 6.30 3.40
N ILE A 30 8.69 6.13 3.10
CA ILE A 30 9.79 6.59 3.97
C ILE A 30 9.82 8.12 4.05
N ALA A 31 9.45 8.82 2.97
CA ALA A 31 9.32 10.27 2.96
C ALA A 31 8.07 10.80 3.69
N GLY A 32 7.19 9.92 4.19
CA GLY A 32 5.92 10.30 4.82
C GLY A 32 4.88 10.82 3.82
N GLY A 33 5.01 10.49 2.54
CA GLY A 33 4.12 10.91 1.48
C GLY A 33 2.91 9.99 1.27
N HIS A 34 2.01 10.43 0.39
CA HIS A 34 0.89 9.63 -0.10
C HIS A 34 1.21 9.06 -1.48
N ILE A 35 0.70 7.86 -1.77
CA ILE A 35 1.07 7.10 -2.96
C ILE A 35 -0.18 6.74 -3.74
N LEU A 36 -0.20 7.15 -5.00
CA LEU A 36 -1.20 6.74 -5.98
C LEU A 36 -0.62 5.62 -6.84
N ILE A 37 -1.31 4.48 -6.91
CA ILE A 37 -0.92 3.35 -7.75
C ILE A 37 -1.93 3.23 -8.90
N GLU A 38 -1.57 3.76 -10.06
CA GLU A 38 -2.32 3.58 -11.29
C GLU A 38 -1.80 2.35 -12.03
N ASP A 39 -2.66 1.37 -12.24
CA ASP A 39 -2.32 0.16 -12.99
C ASP A 39 -3.64 -0.48 -13.48
N VAL A 40 -3.59 -1.55 -14.26
CA VAL A 40 -4.80 -2.29 -14.66
C VAL A 40 -5.41 -3.08 -13.47
N PRO A 41 -6.71 -3.38 -13.46
CA PRO A 41 -7.31 -4.20 -12.40
C PRO A 41 -6.68 -5.60 -12.29
N GLY A 42 -6.61 -6.15 -11.07
CA GLY A 42 -6.15 -7.53 -10.84
C GLY A 42 -4.63 -7.73 -10.69
N VAL A 43 -3.82 -6.68 -10.79
CA VAL A 43 -2.34 -6.74 -10.77
C VAL A 43 -1.70 -6.60 -9.39
N GLY A 44 -2.44 -6.95 -8.33
CA GLY A 44 -1.90 -7.04 -6.97
C GLY A 44 -1.74 -5.72 -6.23
N LYS A 45 -2.37 -4.61 -6.65
CA LYS A 45 -2.28 -3.31 -5.94
C LYS A 45 -2.63 -3.41 -4.45
N THR A 46 -3.76 -4.06 -4.15
CA THR A 46 -4.21 -4.32 -2.77
C THR A 46 -3.22 -5.21 -2.03
N SER A 47 -2.69 -6.24 -2.70
CA SER A 47 -1.73 -7.17 -2.12
C SER A 47 -0.40 -6.49 -1.80
N ILE A 48 0.05 -5.51 -2.60
CA ILE A 48 1.23 -4.69 -2.30
C ILE A 48 1.00 -3.91 -1.01
N ALA A 49 -0.13 -3.21 -0.88
CA ALA A 49 -0.45 -2.42 0.32
C ALA A 49 -0.52 -3.29 1.59
N GLU A 50 -1.11 -4.48 1.49
CA GLU A 50 -1.18 -5.45 2.59
C GLU A 50 0.20 -6.08 2.91
N ALA A 51 1.04 -6.34 1.91
CA ALA A 51 2.38 -6.86 2.11
C ALA A 51 3.28 -5.84 2.83
N LEU A 52 3.15 -4.56 2.44
CA LEU A 52 3.87 -3.45 3.06
C LEU A 52 3.47 -3.30 4.52
N SER A 53 2.17 -3.32 4.83
CA SER A 53 1.71 -3.17 6.22
C SER A 53 2.24 -4.28 7.13
N LYS A 54 2.25 -5.54 6.65
CA LYS A 54 2.84 -6.68 7.34
C LYS A 54 4.37 -6.56 7.48
N SER A 55 5.05 -6.01 6.48
CA SER A 55 6.51 -5.82 6.53
C SER A 55 6.94 -4.71 7.50
N PHE A 56 6.08 -3.72 7.72
CA PHE A 56 6.32 -2.59 8.62
C PHE A 56 5.68 -2.75 10.01
N ASP A 57 4.93 -3.83 10.25
CA ASP A 57 4.12 -4.03 11.46
C ASP A 57 3.18 -2.84 11.76
N VAL A 58 2.49 -2.35 10.73
CA VAL A 58 1.55 -1.23 10.83
C VAL A 58 0.11 -1.67 10.58
N LYS A 59 -0.84 -0.91 11.13
CA LYS A 59 -2.26 -1.12 10.87
C LYS A 59 -2.55 -0.98 9.38
N TYR A 60 -3.33 -1.93 8.87
CA TYR A 60 -3.85 -1.90 7.51
C TYR A 60 -5.35 -1.67 7.53
N SER A 61 -5.81 -0.71 6.74
CA SER A 61 -7.23 -0.48 6.48
C SER A 61 -7.44 -0.34 4.98
N ARG A 62 -8.49 -0.99 4.48
CA ARG A 62 -8.89 -0.93 3.08
C ARG A 62 -10.28 -0.31 3.01
N MET A 63 -10.41 0.75 2.22
CA MET A 63 -11.68 1.37 1.90
C MET A 63 -11.94 1.27 0.41
N GLN A 64 -13.09 0.72 0.02
CA GLN A 64 -13.55 0.75 -1.35
C GLN A 64 -14.31 2.05 -1.58
N PHE A 65 -13.85 2.85 -2.53
CA PHE A 65 -14.59 4.04 -2.95
C PHE A 65 -15.74 3.60 -3.84
N THR A 66 -16.93 4.12 -3.55
CA THR A 66 -18.16 3.94 -4.32
C THR A 66 -18.82 5.30 -4.52
N PRO A 67 -19.68 5.49 -5.54
CA PRO A 67 -20.28 6.80 -5.82
C PRO A 67 -21.19 7.34 -4.71
N ASP A 68 -21.66 6.46 -3.84
CA ASP A 68 -22.56 6.72 -2.71
C ASP A 68 -21.83 6.97 -1.39
N LEU A 69 -20.50 6.83 -1.35
CA LEU A 69 -19.69 7.03 -0.14
C LEU A 69 -19.79 8.48 0.35
N LEU A 70 -20.18 8.68 1.62
CA LEU A 70 -20.28 9.99 2.26
C LEU A 70 -19.01 10.30 3.05
N PRO A 71 -18.65 11.59 3.26
CA PRO A 71 -17.53 11.97 4.12
C PRO A 71 -17.63 11.39 5.54
N THR A 72 -18.84 11.22 6.06
CA THR A 72 -19.13 10.63 7.37
C THR A 72 -18.73 9.16 7.46
N ASP A 73 -18.73 8.42 6.34
CA ASP A 73 -18.27 7.03 6.29
C ASP A 73 -16.73 6.93 6.42
N ILE A 74 -16.01 8.04 6.16
CA ILE A 74 -14.55 8.12 6.24
C ILE A 74 -14.10 8.72 7.57
N LEU A 75 -14.67 9.86 7.96
CA LEU A 75 -14.28 10.60 9.15
C LEU A 75 -14.94 10.07 10.43
N GLY A 76 -16.01 9.29 10.29
CA GLY A 76 -16.92 8.95 11.38
C GLY A 76 -17.86 10.10 11.73
N VAL A 77 -18.85 9.81 12.58
CA VAL A 77 -19.76 10.82 13.11
C VAL A 77 -19.15 11.36 14.41
N SER A 78 -18.95 12.68 14.49
CA SER A 78 -18.55 13.33 15.74
C SER A 78 -19.78 13.48 16.63
N ILE A 79 -19.76 12.89 17.84
CA ILE A 79 -20.79 13.02 18.87
C ILE A 79 -20.31 14.06 19.89
#